data_AF-J9FPL2-F1
#
_entry.id   AF-J9FPL2-F1
#
_cell.length_a   1.000
_cell.length_b   1.000
_cell.length_c   1.000
_cell.angle_alpha   90.00
_cell.angle_beta   90.00
_cell.angle_gamma   90.00
#
_symmetry.space_group_name_H-M   'P 1'
#
loop_
_entity.id
_entity.type
_entity.pdbx_description
1 polymer ?
#
loop_
_entity_poly.entity_id
_entity_poly.type
_entity_poly.pdbx_seq_one_letter_code
_entity_poly.pdbx_strand_id
1 'polypeptide(L)' 'MKRKFWNWVRNEGEPAVLVLNGEISDETWFGDEVTPKLFKGDLDKCQGDISVWI' A
#
# COMPACT_ATOMS: atom_id res chain seq x y z
N MET A 1 -13.05 10.26 -1.44
CA MET A 1 -11.73 10.13 -0.79
C MET A 1 -11.23 8.71 -1.04
N LYS A 2 -10.13 8.55 -1.79
CA LYS A 2 -9.53 7.24 -2.08
C LYS A 2 -9.09 6.59 -0.76
N ARG A 3 -9.69 5.46 -0.36
CA ARG A 3 -9.28 4.72 0.86
C ARG A 3 -8.23 3.67 0.49
N LYS A 4 -6.96 4.07 0.44
CA LYS A 4 -5.86 3.11 0.35
C LYS A 4 -5.70 2.40 1.70
N PHE A 5 -5.66 1.08 1.69
CA PHE A 5 -5.38 0.28 2.89
C PHE A 5 -3.88 0.13 3.18
N TRP A 6 -3.00 0.61 2.29
CA TRP A 6 -1.55 0.55 2.45
C TRP A 6 -0.90 1.93 2.44
N ASN A 7 0.14 2.07 3.25
CA ASN A 7 1.01 3.24 3.29
C ASN A 7 2.48 2.80 3.37
N TRP A 8 3.35 3.53 2.67
CA TRP A 8 4.79 3.34 2.76
C TRP A 8 5.40 4.42 3.63
N VAL A 9 6.12 4.01 4.67
CA VAL A 9 6.95 4.89 5.49
C VAL A 9 8.41 4.65 5.10
N ARG A 10 9.08 5.71 4.64
CA ARG A 10 10.48 5.68 4.25
C ARG A 10 11.21 6.80 5.00
N ASN A 11 12.10 6.44 5.90
CA ASN A 11 12.98 7.37 6.58
C ASN A 11 14.39 7.27 5.99
N GLU A 12 15.12 8.37 6.01
CA GLU A 12 16.48 8.43 5.46
C GLU A 12 17.42 7.54 6.30
N GLY A 13 17.97 6.48 5.70
CA GLY A 13 18.84 5.52 6.37
C GLY A 13 18.13 4.31 7.01
N GLU A 14 16.79 4.21 6.91
CA GLU A 14 16.01 3.07 7.44
C GLU A 14 15.36 2.23 6.33
N PRO A 15 15.15 0.92 6.57
CA PRO A 15 14.42 0.06 5.63
C PRO A 15 12.97 0.55 5.45
N ALA A 16 12.45 0.41 4.24
CA ALA A 16 11.09 0.81 3.93
C ALA A 16 10.09 -0.04 4.73
N VAL A 17 9.17 0.63 5.43
CA VAL A 17 8.13 -0.01 6.23
C VAL A 17 6.79 0.09 5.49
N LEU A 18 6.16 -1.06 5.26
CA LEU A 18 4.81 -1.15 4.71
C LEU A 18 3.81 -1.28 5.86
N VAL A 19 2.92 -0.30 5.96
CA VAL A 19 1.87 -0.28 6.96
C VAL A 19 0.53 -0.59 6.28
N LEU A 20 -0.11 -1.67 6.70
CA LEU A 20 -1.43 -2.09 6.21
C LEU A 20 -2.48 -1.67 7.24
N ASN A 21 -3.09 -0.50 7.04
CA ASN A 21 -4.13 0.05 7.90
C ASN A 21 -5.30 0.53 7.05
N GLY A 22 -6.43 -0.17 7.13
CA GLY A 22 -7.67 0.26 6.48
C GLY A 22 -8.62 -0.89 6.16
N GLU A 23 -9.90 -0.53 5.99
CA GLU A 23 -10.94 -1.42 5.48
C GLU A 23 -10.88 -1.46 3.95
N ILE A 24 -10.88 -2.67 3.38
CA ILE A 24 -11.05 -2.87 1.93
C ILE A 24 -12.53 -2.61 1.64
N SER A 25 -12.87 -1.35 1.36
CA SER A 25 -14.25 -0.92 1.11
C SER A 25 -14.81 -1.56 -0.17
N ASP A 26 -16.01 -2.15 -0.11
CA ASP A 26 -16.72 -2.77 -1.25
C ASP A 26 -17.26 -1.74 -2.29
N GLU A 27 -17.18 -0.44 -1.99
CA GLU A 27 -17.72 0.61 -2.86
C GLU A 27 -16.71 1.06 -3.93
N THR A 28 -16.66 0.32 -5.04
CA THR A 28 -15.99 0.74 -6.27
C THR A 28 -16.89 1.67 -7.10
N TRP A 29 -16.62 2.98 -7.08
CA TRP A 29 -17.09 3.90 -8.11
C TRP A 29 -16.09 3.85 -9.29
N PHE A 30 -16.62 3.80 -10.52
CA PHE A 30 -15.83 3.66 -11.75
C PHE A 30 -14.75 4.75 -11.83
N GLY A 31 -13.48 4.37 -11.66
CA GLY A 31 -12.33 5.29 -11.67
C GLY A 31 -11.66 5.60 -10.32
N ASP A 32 -12.23 5.14 -9.20
CA ASP A 32 -11.65 5.28 -7.84
C ASP A 32 -11.19 3.94 -7.23
N GLU A 33 -11.10 2.89 -8.04
CA GLU A 33 -10.76 1.54 -7.58
C GLU A 33 -9.34 1.46 -7.00
N VAL A 34 -9.26 1.27 -5.69
CA VAL A 34 -8.04 0.82 -5.01
C VAL A 34 -7.99 -0.70 -5.18
N THR A 35 -7.22 -1.18 -6.16
CA THR A 35 -7.18 -2.60 -6.52
C THR A 35 -5.93 -3.32 -5.98
N PRO A 36 -6.01 -4.65 -5.77
CA PRO A 36 -4.82 -5.47 -5.49
C PRO A 36 -3.72 -5.34 -6.55
N LYS A 37 -4.10 -5.05 -7.81
CA LYS A 37 -3.15 -4.84 -8.91
C LYS A 37 -2.31 -3.57 -8.71
N LEU A 38 -2.91 -2.49 -8.20
CA LEU A 38 -2.18 -1.27 -7.85
C LEU A 38 -1.23 -1.52 -6.68
N PHE A 39 -1.69 -2.25 -5.66
CA PHE A 39 -0.84 -2.64 -4.54
C PHE A 39 0.36 -3.47 -5.01
N LYS A 40 0.14 -4.48 -5.86
CA LYS A 40 1.21 -5.28 -6.47
C LYS A 40 2.21 -4.39 -7.20
N GLY A 41 1.74 -3.44 -8.00
CA GLY A 41 2.62 -2.52 -8.73
C GLY A 41 3.48 -1.63 -7.83
N ASP A 42 3.01 -1.30 -6.63
CA ASP A 42 3.80 -0.58 -5.63
C ASP A 42 4.77 -1.50 -4.87
N LEU A 43 4.37 -2.75 -4.63
CA LEU A 43 5.21 -3.78 -4.02
C LEU A 43 6.41 -4.15 -4.91
N ASP A 44 6.16 -4.35 -6.21
CA ASP A 44 7.18 -4.71 -7.21
C ASP A 44 8.26 -3.61 -7.40
N LYS A 45 8.00 -2.38 -6.95
CA LYS A 45 8.98 -1.28 -6.96
C LYS A 45 9.96 -1.34 -5.79
N CYS A 46 9.67 -2.13 -4.76
CA CYS A 46 10.57 -2.31 -3.64
C CYS A 46 11.60 -3.40 -3.95
N GLN A 47 12.86 -3.14 -3.59
CA GLN A 47 13.95 -4.11 -3.73
C GLN A 47 14.48 -4.45 -2.34
N GLY A 48 14.73 -5.74 -2.09
CA GLY A 48 15.20 -6.22 -0.80
C GLY A 48 14.07 -6.48 0.20
N ASP A 49 14.46 -6.70 1.45
CA ASP A 49 13.54 -7.06 2.53
C ASP A 49 12.65 -5.88 2.93
N ILE A 50 11.37 -6.18 3.18
CA ILE A 50 10.39 -5.21 3.66
C ILE A 50 9.88 -5.61 5.03
N SER A 51 9.71 -4.61 5.90
CA SER A 51 9.04 -4.79 7.19
C SER A 51 7.56 -4.47 7.04
N VAL A 52 6.69 -5.43 7.34
CA VAL A 52 5.24 -5.29 7.21
C VAL A 52 4.59 -5.19 8.60
N TRP A 53 3.73 -4.18 8.77
CA TRP A 53 2.97 -3.95 10.00
C TRP A 53 1.48 -4.05 9.68
N ILE A 54 0.75 -4.86 10.47
CA ILE A 54 -0.67 -5.19 10.32
C ILE A 54 -1.37 -4.95 11.65
#